data_AF-A0A949GKY0-F1
#
_entry.id   AF-A0A949GKY0-F1
#
_cell.length_a   1.000
_cell.length_b   1.000
_cell.length_c   1.000
_cell.angle_alpha   90.00
_cell.angle_beta   90.00
_cell.angle_gamma   90.00
#
_symmetry.space_group_name_H-M   'P 1'
#
loop_
_entity.id
_entity.type
_entity.pdbx_description
1 polymer ?
#
loop_
_entity_poly.entity_id
_entity_poly.type
_entity_poly.pdbx_seq_one_letter_code
_entity_poly.pdbx_strand_id
1 'polypeptide(L)' 'MRISEFWNRLNQVYPNAETMAKDVSITELGSMTIEAALATGFEPDEIWKILVRRDPDIDNRWN' A
#
# COMPACT_ATOMS: atom_id res chain seq x y z
N MET A 1 6.23 -9.35 -3.66
CA MET A 1 5.84 -8.53 -4.84
C MET A 1 6.96 -7.56 -5.24
N ARG A 2 7.20 -7.28 -6.54
CA ARG A 2 8.13 -6.22 -6.98
C ARG A 2 7.53 -4.83 -6.76
N ILE A 3 8.36 -3.82 -6.47
CA ILE A 3 7.89 -2.45 -6.22
C ILE A 3 7.09 -1.84 -7.39
N SER A 4 7.48 -2.10 -8.64
CA SER A 4 6.73 -1.63 -9.81
C SER A 4 5.34 -2.26 -9.91
N GLU A 5 5.20 -3.52 -9.50
CA GLU A 5 3.89 -4.21 -9.47
C GLU A 5 3.02 -3.66 -8.34
N PHE A 6 3.62 -3.39 -7.18
CA PHE A 6 2.95 -2.75 -6.05
C PHE A 6 2.34 -1.40 -6.46
N TRP A 7 3.13 -0.52 -7.07
CA TRP A 7 2.63 0.78 -7.55
C TRP A 7 1.55 0.63 -8.61
N ASN A 8 1.67 -0.35 -9.52
CA ASN A 8 0.64 -0.61 -10.52
C ASN A 8 -0.69 -0.99 -9.85
N ARG A 9 -0.68 -1.95 -8.92
CA ARG A 9 -1.90 -2.34 -8.20
C ARG A 9 -2.46 -1.20 -7.35
N LEU A 10 -1.59 -0.43 -6.69
CA LEU A 10 -2.01 0.71 -5.87
C LEU A 10 -2.74 1.76 -6.72
N ASN A 11 -2.25 2.06 -7.92
CA ASN A 11 -2.89 2.98 -8.87
C ASN A 11 -4.23 2.46 -9.42
N GLN A 12 -4.44 1.14 -9.47
CA GLN A 12 -5.73 0.57 -9.90
C GLN A 12 -6.79 0.61 -8.80
N VAL A 13 -6.36 0.63 -7.55
CA VAL A 13 -7.25 0.71 -6.38
C VAL A 13 -7.55 2.16 -6.04
N TYR A 14 -6.52 3.00 -6.03
CA TYR A 14 -6.60 4.39 -5.61
C TYR A 14 -6.30 5.34 -6.78
N PRO A 15 -7.22 6.25 -7.12
CA PRO A 15 -7.03 7.18 -8.23
C PRO A 15 -5.86 8.16 -8.03
N ASN A 16 -5.43 8.41 -6.79
CA ASN A 16 -4.28 9.26 -6.44
C ASN A 16 -3.29 8.48 -5.55
N ALA A 17 -2.88 7.29 -6.00
CA ALA A 17 -2.03 6.38 -5.22
C ALA A 17 -0.72 7.01 -4.73
N GLU A 18 -0.08 7.85 -5.55
CA GLU A 18 1.20 8.48 -5.20
C GLU A 18 1.03 9.50 -4.06
N THR A 19 0.04 10.37 -4.16
CA THR A 19 -0.32 11.31 -3.07
C THR A 19 -0.77 10.55 -1.82
N MET A 20 -1.59 9.51 -1.96
CA MET A 20 -2.02 8.69 -0.84
C MET A 20 -0.82 8.04 -0.13
N ALA A 21 0.13 7.48 -0.89
CA ALA A 21 1.30 6.82 -0.34
C ALA A 21 2.22 7.77 0.44
N LYS A 22 2.17 9.07 0.13
CA LYS A 22 2.97 10.12 0.77
C LYS A 22 2.27 10.79 1.94
N ASP A 23 0.99 11.10 1.79
CA ASP A 23 0.24 11.94 2.74
C ASP A 23 -0.59 11.14 3.74
N VAL A 24 -0.93 9.89 3.42
CA VAL A 24 -1.79 9.06 4.29
C VAL A 24 -0.93 8.19 5.19
N SER A 25 -0.99 8.45 6.49
CA SER A 25 -0.44 7.57 7.51
C SER A 25 -1.35 6.36 7.74
N ILE A 26 -0.74 5.19 7.88
CA ILE A 26 -1.42 3.93 8.11
C ILE A 26 -1.03 3.43 9.49
N THR A 27 -2.01 3.34 10.40
CA THR A 27 -1.77 2.92 11.79
C THR A 27 -1.13 1.54 11.88
N GLU A 28 -1.52 0.60 11.01
CA GLU A 28 -0.95 -0.75 10.94
C GLU A 28 0.51 -0.79 10.43
N LEU A 29 0.98 0.27 9.76
CA LEU A 29 2.40 0.46 9.43
C LEU A 29 3.17 1.18 10.56
N GLY A 30 2.62 1.21 11.78
CA GLY A 30 3.19 2.00 12.88
C GLY A 30 2.93 3.50 12.74
N SER A 31 1.78 3.87 12.15
CA SER A 31 1.44 5.27 11.82
C SER A 31 2.38 5.92 10.81
N MET A 32 3.00 5.11 9.96
CA MET A 32 3.86 5.56 8.86
C MET A 32 3.08 5.65 7.56
N THR A 33 3.57 6.48 6.64
CA THR A 33 3.07 6.52 5.25
C THR A 33 3.65 5.33 4.49
N ILE A 34 3.07 4.99 3.33
CA ILE A 34 3.58 3.89 2.50
C ILE A 34 5.02 4.17 2.07
N GLU A 35 5.32 5.41 1.66
CA GLU A 35 6.70 5.80 1.30
C GLU A 35 7.65 5.69 2.50
N ALA A 36 7.24 6.11 3.69
CA ALA A 36 8.08 5.99 4.88
C ALA A 36 8.32 4.53 5.28
N ALA A 37 7.31 3.67 5.14
CA ALA A 37 7.44 2.23 5.37
C ALA A 37 8.42 1.61 4.37
N LEU A 38 8.29 1.92 3.07
CA LEU A 38 9.23 1.48 2.04
C LEU A 38 10.66 1.94 2.35
N ALA A 39 10.84 3.20 2.75
CA ALA A 39 12.14 3.75 3.12
C ALA A 39 12.75 3.11 4.37
N THR A 40 11.90 2.61 5.28
CA THR A 40 12.32 1.88 6.49
C THR A 40 12.71 0.43 6.18
N GLY A 41 12.45 -0.05 4.97
CA GLY A 41 12.80 -1.39 4.52
C GLY A 41 11.64 -2.38 4.56
N PHE A 42 10.39 -1.91 4.68
CA PHE A 42 9.24 -2.79 4.53
C PHE A 42 9.15 -3.31 3.09
N GLU A 43 8.88 -4.60 2.97
CA GLU A 43 8.67 -5.23 1.67
C GLU A 43 7.31 -4.78 1.09
N PRO A 44 7.20 -4.51 -0.21
CA PRO A 44 5.94 -4.11 -0.84
C PRO A 44 4.81 -5.13 -0.63
N ASP A 45 5.18 -6.41 -0.52
CA ASP A 45 4.25 -7.52 -0.24
C ASP A 45 3.60 -7.40 1.15
N GLU A 46 4.37 -7.00 2.16
CA GLU A 46 3.88 -6.82 3.52
C GLU A 46 2.96 -5.60 3.61
N ILE A 47 3.34 -4.50 2.97
CA ILE A 47 2.51 -3.30 2.89
C ILE A 47 1.18 -3.63 2.20
N TRP A 48 1.21 -4.39 1.11
CA TRP A 48 -0.01 -4.80 0.40
C TRP A 48 -0.95 -5.63 1.28
N LYS A 49 -0.41 -6.60 2.04
CA LYS A 49 -1.20 -7.41 2.98
C LYS A 49 -1.86 -6.56 4.06
N ILE A 50 -1.16 -5.54 4.55
CA ILE A 50 -1.70 -4.60 5.54
C ILE A 50 -2.84 -3.78 4.92
N LEU A 51 -2.66 -3.27 3.69
CA LEU A 51 -3.70 -2.55 2.97
C LEU A 51 -4.95 -3.42 2.77
N VAL A 52 -4.79 -4.68 2.35
CA VAL A 52 -5.90 -5.64 2.19
C VAL A 52 -6.60 -5.95 3.52
N ARG A 53 -5.86 -6.06 4.63
CA ARG A 53 -6.48 -6.27 5.95
C ARG A 53 -7.30 -5.06 6.40
N ARG A 54 -6.80 -3.86 6.12
CA ARG A 54 -7.49 -2.60 6.41
C ARG A 54 -8.75 -2.42 5.56
N ASP A 55 -8.63 -2.73 4.27
CA ASP A 55 -9.66 -2.55 3.26
C ASP A 55 -9.78 -3.83 2.42
N PRO A 56 -10.66 -4.77 2.83
CA PRO A 56 -10.81 -6.06 2.18
C PRO A 56 -11.30 -5.98 0.74
N ASP A 57 -11.95 -4.88 0.35
CA ASP A 57 -12.44 -4.65 -1.01
C ASP A 57 -11.29 -4.52 -2.03
N ILE A 58 -10.07 -4.22 -1.57
CA ILE A 58 -8.86 -4.21 -2.40
C ILE A 58 -8.57 -5.59 -3.00
N ASP A 59 -8.75 -6.66 -2.23
CA ASP A 59 -8.42 -8.03 -2.64
C ASP A 59 -9.50 -8.64 -3.55
N ASN A 60 -10.75 -8.22 -3.36
CA ASN A 60 -11.91 -8.69 -4.10
C ASN A 60 -11.86 -8.37 -5.62
N ARG A 61 -10.95 -7.49 -6.04
CA ARG A 61 -10.70 -7.16 -7.46
C ARG A 61 -9.71 -8.09 -8.16
N TRP A 62 -8.98 -8.93 -7.43
CA TRP A 62 -7.87 -9.74 -7.95
C TRP A 62 -8.02 -11.25 -7.68
N ASN A 63 -9.16 -11.65 -7.11
CA ASN A 63 -9.57 -13.03 -6.85
C ASN A 63 -10.60 -13.47 -7.90
#